data_AF-A0A2B6RBA7-F1
#
_entry.id   AF-A0A2B6RBA7-F1
#
_cell.length_a   1.000
_cell.length_b   1.000
_cell.length_c   1.000
_cell.angle_alpha   90.00
_cell.angle_beta   90.00
_cell.angle_gamma   90.00
#
_symmetry.space_group_name_H-M   'P 1'
#
loop_
_entity.id
_entity.type
_entity.pdbx_description
1 polymer ?
#
loop_
_entity_poly.entity_id
_entity_poly.type
_entity_poly.pdbx_seq_one_letter_code
_entity_poly.pdbx_strand_id
1 'polypeptide(L)'
;MIKVDLLQNGKVVDTKEVTAATNWKYTFEKLQAYDANGVAYKYEVKEQAVPGYESKVNGTDITNTKVGETKVEGTKTWKDDNAKDRPEMIKVDLLQNG
;
A
#
# COMPACT_ATOMS: atom_id res chain seq x y z
N MET A 1 -11.11 2.95 -1.96
CA MET A 1 -11.06 4.36 -2.38
C MET A 1 -9.78 4.94 -1.83
N ILE A 2 -9.08 5.75 -2.61
CA ILE A 2 -7.88 6.48 -2.17
C ILE A 2 -8.11 7.98 -2.37
N LYS A 3 -7.29 8.80 -1.71
CA LYS A 3 -7.28 10.25 -1.88
C LYS A 3 -5.92 10.68 -2.41
N VAL A 4 -5.94 11.37 -3.55
CA VAL A 4 -4.74 11.92 -4.18
C VAL A 4 -4.79 13.44 -4.04
N ASP A 5 -3.81 13.99 -3.36
CA ASP A 5 -3.62 15.42 -3.20
C ASP A 5 -2.74 15.95 -4.35
N LEU A 6 -3.14 17.09 -4.92
CA LEU A 6 -2.30 17.89 -5.80
C LEU A 6 -1.57 18.93 -4.96
N LEU A 7 -0.25 18.94 -5.05
CA LEU A 7 0.60 19.93 -4.42
C LEU A 7 1.07 20.94 -5.45
N GLN A 8 0.88 22.22 -5.17
CA GLN A 8 1.46 23.34 -5.90
C GLN A 8 2.56 23.96 -5.02
N ASN A 9 3.81 23.92 -5.48
CA ASN A 9 4.99 24.39 -4.72
C ASN A 9 5.03 23.82 -3.28
N GLY A 10 4.70 22.54 -3.13
CA GLY A 10 4.69 21.84 -1.84
C GLY A 10 3.45 22.08 -0.96
N LYS A 11 2.45 22.85 -1.41
CA LYS A 11 1.19 23.05 -0.69
C LYS A 11 0.04 22.33 -1.37
N VAL A 12 -0.79 21.63 -0.60
CA VAL A 12 -2.01 21.00 -1.11
C VAL A 12 -2.97 22.08 -1.62
N VAL A 13 -3.42 21.96 -2.87
CA VAL A 13 -4.33 22.90 -3.52
C VAL A 13 -5.62 22.26 -4.02
N ASP A 14 -5.64 20.94 -4.23
CA ASP A 14 -6.82 20.15 -4.58
C ASP A 14 -6.65 18.71 -4.11
N THR A 15 -7.76 17.98 -3.96
CA THR A 15 -7.78 16.56 -3.61
C THR A 15 -8.82 15.83 -4.47
N LYS A 16 -8.43 14.68 -5.03
CA LYS A 16 -9.34 13.79 -5.77
C LYS A 16 -9.55 12.48 -5.03
N GLU A 17 -10.81 12.08 -4.93
CA GLU A 17 -11.17 10.72 -4.54
C GLU A 17 -11.12 9.81 -5.76
N VAL A 18 -10.37 8.72 -5.65
CA VAL A 18 -10.13 7.78 -6.75
C VAL A 18 -10.62 6.40 -6.34
N THR A 19 -11.34 5.74 -7.24
CA THR A 19 -11.98 4.46 -6.96
C THR A 19 -11.79 3.48 -8.12
N ALA A 20 -12.14 2.21 -7.88
CA ALA A 20 -12.20 1.23 -8.95
C ALA A 20 -13.19 1.64 -10.06
N ALA A 21 -14.28 2.36 -9.74
CA ALA A 21 -15.24 2.84 -10.73
C ALA A 21 -14.64 3.88 -11.70
N THR A 22 -13.62 4.64 -11.27
CA THR A 22 -12.86 5.54 -12.15
C THR A 22 -11.67 4.85 -12.83
N ASN A 23 -11.60 3.50 -12.75
CA ASN A 23 -10.46 2.70 -13.19
C ASN A 23 -9.13 3.16 -12.57
N TRP A 24 -9.18 3.66 -11.32
CA TRP A 24 -8.02 4.23 -10.62
C TRP A 24 -7.36 5.43 -11.30
N LYS A 25 -8.05 6.05 -12.26
CA LYS A 25 -7.58 7.26 -12.96
C LYS A 25 -8.10 8.50 -12.25
N TYR A 26 -7.30 9.55 -12.31
CA TYR A 26 -7.63 10.87 -11.82
C TYR A 26 -7.04 11.94 -12.74
N THR A 27 -7.62 13.13 -12.72
CA THR A 27 -7.16 14.27 -13.52
C THR A 27 -7.43 15.55 -12.74
N PHE A 28 -6.43 16.43 -12.74
CA PHE A 28 -6.54 17.79 -12.25
C PHE A 28 -6.53 18.72 -13.46
N GLU A 29 -7.57 19.55 -13.60
CA GLU A 29 -7.77 20.42 -14.76
C GLU A 29 -7.66 21.89 -14.35
N LYS A 30 -7.47 22.77 -15.35
CA LYS A 30 -7.47 24.24 -15.17
C LYS A 30 -6.40 24.74 -14.18
N LEU A 31 -5.27 24.05 -14.13
CA LEU A 31 -4.12 24.45 -13.32
C LEU A 31 -3.37 25.61 -14.00
N GLN A 32 -3.09 26.65 -13.24
CA GLN A 32 -2.26 27.76 -13.73
C GLN A 32 -0.81 27.29 -13.87
N ALA A 33 -0.15 27.61 -14.98
CA ALA A 33 1.24 27.22 -15.19
C ALA A 33 2.23 28.16 -14.49
N TYR A 34 1.85 29.43 -14.31
CA TYR A 34 2.71 30.49 -13.78
C TYR A 34 1.99 31.35 -12.74
N ASP A 35 2.74 31.91 -11.80
CA ASP A 35 2.24 32.88 -10.85
C ASP A 35 2.11 34.29 -11.47
N ALA A 36 1.68 35.27 -10.68
CA ALA A 36 1.50 36.66 -11.12
C ALA A 36 2.80 37.34 -11.58
N ASN A 37 3.97 36.80 -11.22
CA ASN A 37 5.28 37.31 -11.62
C ASN A 37 5.87 36.52 -12.80
N GLY A 38 5.14 35.54 -13.35
CA GLY A 38 5.62 34.69 -14.44
C GLY A 38 6.52 33.53 -14.00
N VAL A 39 6.57 33.20 -12.71
CA VAL A 39 7.35 32.06 -12.20
C VAL A 39 6.53 30.78 -12.33
N ALA A 40 7.12 29.73 -12.91
CA ALA A 40 6.43 28.46 -13.12
C ALA A 40 6.07 27.76 -11.80
N TYR A 41 4.85 27.25 -11.70
CA TYR A 41 4.44 26.39 -10.60
C TYR A 41 5.02 24.99 -10.76
N LYS A 42 5.54 24.44 -9.68
CA LYS A 42 5.86 23.02 -9.56
C LYS A 42 4.63 22.28 -9.06
N TYR A 43 4.16 21.30 -9.83
CA TYR A 43 3.08 20.41 -9.42
C TYR A 43 3.60 19.02 -9.11
N GLU A 44 3.13 18.46 -8.00
CA GLU A 44 3.44 17.11 -7.54
C GLU A 44 2.15 16.47 -7.03
N VAL A 45 2.10 15.14 -7.02
CA VAL A 45 0.98 14.41 -6.42
C VAL A 45 1.44 13.66 -5.18
N LYS A 46 0.52 13.51 -4.23
CA LYS A 46 0.74 12.69 -3.04
C LYS A 46 -0.52 11.92 -2.72
N GLU A 47 -0.36 10.64 -2.40
CA GLU A 47 -1.46 9.87 -1.85
C GLU A 47 -1.56 10.05 -0.33
N GLN A 48 -2.78 10.14 0.18
CA GLN A 48 -3.03 10.01 1.61
C GLN A 48 -2.83 8.56 2.06
N ALA A 49 -2.33 8.37 3.28
CA ALA A 49 -1.97 7.04 3.78
C ALA A 49 -3.15 6.05 3.71
N VAL A 50 -2.91 4.88 3.13
CA VAL A 50 -3.85 3.77 3.06
C VAL A 50 -3.35 2.67 4.01
N PRO A 51 -4.13 2.27 5.04
CA PRO A 51 -3.71 1.23 5.97
C PRO A 51 -3.35 -0.09 5.27
N GLY A 52 -2.21 -0.67 5.63
CA GLY A 52 -1.71 -1.92 5.03
C GLY A 52 -1.09 -1.77 3.64
N TYR A 53 -0.81 -0.54 3.21
CA TYR A 53 -0.13 -0.25 1.95
C TYR A 53 1.03 0.72 2.14
N GLU A 54 2.10 0.47 1.41
CA GLU A 54 3.20 1.40 1.21
C GLU A 54 3.05 2.03 -0.19
N SER A 55 3.08 3.36 -0.23
CA SER A 55 2.82 4.14 -1.44
C SER A 55 4.12 4.71 -2.02
N LYS A 56 4.30 4.59 -3.33
CA LYS A 56 5.45 5.15 -4.07
C LYS A 56 4.96 5.97 -5.26
N VAL A 57 5.41 7.22 -5.34
CA VAL A 57 5.08 8.16 -6.44
C VAL A 57 6.21 8.22 -7.45
N ASN A 58 5.91 8.07 -8.73
CA ASN A 58 6.83 8.29 -9.85
C ASN A 58 6.21 9.25 -10.87
N GLY A 59 6.62 10.52 -10.82
CA GLY A 59 5.96 11.60 -11.57
C GLY A 59 4.53 11.80 -11.08
N THR A 60 3.56 11.25 -11.82
CA THR A 60 2.13 11.24 -11.45
C THR A 60 1.56 9.83 -11.29
N ASP A 61 2.37 8.80 -11.51
CA ASP A 61 1.94 7.43 -11.25
C ASP A 61 2.13 7.10 -9.76
N ILE A 62 1.12 6.49 -9.15
CA ILE A 62 1.12 6.10 -7.74
C ILE A 62 0.99 4.58 -7.69
N THR A 63 1.98 3.92 -7.09
CA THR A 63 2.00 2.47 -6.89
C THR A 63 1.84 2.15 -5.42
N ASN A 64 0.83 1.36 -5.09
CA ASN A 64 0.59 0.85 -3.74
C ASN A 64 1.03 -0.61 -3.63
N THR A 65 1.98 -0.88 -2.74
CA THR A 65 2.42 -2.23 -2.39
C THR A 65 1.74 -2.64 -1.10
N LYS A 66 1.05 -3.79 -1.08
CA LYS A 66 0.44 -4.31 0.14
C LYS A 66 1.54 -4.72 1.11
N VAL A 67 1.53 -4.14 2.29
CA VAL A 67 2.49 -4.42 3.37
C VAL A 67 1.74 -4.91 4.60
N GLY A 68 2.34 -5.86 5.29
CA GLY A 68 1.76 -6.42 6.51
C GLY A 68 2.35 -7.78 6.84
N GLU A 69 2.28 -8.13 8.11
CA GLU A 69 2.66 -9.43 8.61
C GLU A 69 1.43 -10.34 8.71
N THR A 70 1.63 -11.65 8.58
CA THR A 70 0.60 -12.66 8.85
C THR A 70 1.14 -13.66 9.85
N LYS A 71 0.24 -14.36 10.54
CA LYS A 71 0.58 -15.34 11.57
C LYS A 71 0.11 -16.72 11.12
N VAL A 72 1.00 -17.72 11.21
CA VAL A 72 0.68 -19.12 10.96
C VAL A 72 0.93 -19.90 12.25
N GLU A 73 -0.10 -20.57 12.75
CA GLU A 73 -0.04 -21.39 13.97
C GLU A 73 -0.60 -22.78 13.69
N GLY A 74 -0.04 -23.77 14.37
CA GLY A 74 -0.48 -25.16 14.27
C GLY A 74 -0.17 -25.94 15.54
N THR A 75 -0.99 -26.94 15.81
CA THR A 75 -0.79 -27.88 16.92
C THR A 75 -0.50 -29.26 16.36
N LYS A 76 0.55 -29.92 16.85
CA LYS A 76 0.77 -31.34 16.56
C LYS A 76 -0.13 -32.18 17.47
N THR A 77 -0.97 -33.02 16.88
CA THR A 77 -1.72 -34.06 17.59
C THR A 77 -1.15 -35.43 17.24
N TRP A 78 -0.94 -36.27 18.25
CA TRP A 78 -0.61 -37.68 18.10
C TRP A 78 -1.87 -38.53 18.28
N LYS A 79 -2.15 -39.43 17.34
CA LYS A 79 -3.23 -40.43 17.41
C LYS A 79 -2.61 -41.82 17.36
N ASP A 80 -2.06 -42.24 18.48
CA ASP A 80 -1.20 -43.42 18.64
C ASP A 80 -1.52 -44.19 19.94
N ASP A 81 -2.73 -44.03 20.48
CA ASP A 81 -3.20 -44.66 21.72
C ASP A 81 -2.26 -44.47 22.93
N ASN A 82 -1.62 -43.30 23.01
CA ASN A 82 -0.70 -42.93 24.10
C ASN A 82 0.55 -43.81 24.20
N ALA A 83 1.13 -44.11 23.03
CA ALA A 83 2.43 -44.75 22.89
C ALA A 83 3.51 -44.09 23.78
N LYS A 84 4.42 -44.91 24.35
CA LYS A 84 5.44 -44.49 25.32
C LYS A 84 6.76 -44.04 24.68
N ASP A 85 6.95 -44.31 23.40
CA ASP A 85 8.18 -44.13 22.63
C ASP A 85 8.14 -42.88 21.73
N ARG A 86 7.31 -41.89 22.10
CA ARG A 86 7.20 -40.64 21.34
C ARG A 86 8.52 -39.87 21.33
N PRO A 87 8.86 -39.21 20.22
CA PRO A 87 9.98 -38.30 20.20
C PRO A 87 9.70 -37.12 21.13
N GLU A 88 10.72 -36.69 21.87
CA GLU A 88 10.64 -35.52 22.76
C GLU A 88 10.50 -34.20 21.99
N MET A 89 10.94 -34.17 20.72
CA MET A 89 10.95 -32.99 19.87
C MET A 89 10.53 -33.31 18.44
N ILE A 90 9.81 -32.38 17.82
CA ILE A 90 9.59 -32.36 16.37
C ILE A 90 10.16 -31.07 15.81
N LYS A 91 10.58 -31.12 14.54
CA LYS A 91 10.88 -29.93 13.74
C LYS A 91 9.77 -29.75 12.71
N VAL A 92 9.34 -28.50 12.53
CA VAL A 92 8.37 -28.12 11.50
C VAL A 92 8.99 -26.98 10.71
N ASP A 93 8.96 -27.09 9.39
CA ASP A 93 9.40 -26.03 8.48
C ASP A 93 8.17 -25.30 7.94
N LEU A 94 8.19 -23.96 8.01
CA LEU A 94 7.21 -23.12 7.34
C LEU A 94 7.66 -22.93 5.89
N LEU A 95 6.85 -23.38 4.94
CA LEU A 95 7.08 -23.15 3.52
C LEU A 95 6.22 -21.99 3.04
N GLN A 96 6.78 -21.11 2.22
CA GLN A 96 6.08 -20.00 1.59
C GLN A 96 6.17 -20.17 0.07
N ASN A 97 5.04 -20.03 -0.63
CA ASN A 97 4.96 -20.07 -2.10
C ASN A 97 5.63 -21.30 -2.71
N GLY A 98 5.25 -22.49 -2.23
CA GLY A 98 5.87 -23.77 -2.61
C GLY A 98 6.06 -24.01 -4.10
#